data_AF-A0A2G9UTN8-F1
#
_entry.id   AF-A0A2G9UTN8-F1
#
_cell.length_a   1.000
_cell.length_b   1.000
_cell.length_c   1.000
_cell.angle_alpha   90.00
_cell.angle_beta   90.00
_cell.angle_gamma   90.00
#
_symmetry.space_group_name_H-M   'P 1'
#
loop_
_entity.id
_entity.type
_entity.pdbx_description
1 polymer ?
#
loop_
_entity_poly.entity_id
_entity_poly.type
_entity_poly.pdbx_seq_one_letter_code
_entity_poly.pdbx_strand_id
1 'polypeptide(L)'
;MTTAVQSPGHDESDDSLYPIAVLIDELRNEDVHLRLNSIRKLSTIALALGVERTRNELIQFLTDTIYDEDEVLLILADQLGNFTPLVGGPDYVHCLLPPLENLATVEETVVRDKAVESLRKIADKHSTAALEEYFIPMLKRLATGDWFTSRTSACGLFSVAYPRVSPAIKAELRSLFRQMCRDDTPMVRRAAAAKLGDFAK
;
A
#
# COMPACT_ATOMS: atom_id res chain seq x y z
N MET A 1 -53.53 18.22 32.17
CA MET A 1 -52.63 18.93 31.24
C MET A 1 -51.32 19.13 32.00
N THR A 2 -50.17 18.53 31.69
CA THR A 2 -49.72 17.83 30.49
C THR A 2 -48.50 17.01 30.93
N THR A 3 -48.46 15.72 30.58
CA THR A 3 -47.31 14.84 30.80
C THR A 3 -46.20 15.18 29.79
N ALA A 4 -45.02 15.54 30.29
CA ALA A 4 -43.82 15.69 29.46
C ALA A 4 -43.19 14.30 29.27
N VAL A 5 -43.27 13.78 28.05
CA VAL A 5 -42.56 12.57 27.62
C VAL A 5 -41.13 12.99 27.28
N GLN A 6 -40.17 12.56 28.08
CA GLN A 6 -38.75 12.61 27.73
C GLN A 6 -38.49 11.48 26.73
N SER A 7 -38.16 11.85 25.49
CA SER A 7 -37.57 10.93 24.51
C SER A 7 -36.15 10.59 24.94
N PRO A 8 -35.76 9.31 25.06
CA PRO A 8 -34.36 8.96 25.16
C PRO A 8 -33.76 9.11 23.76
N GLY A 9 -32.84 10.05 23.59
CA GLY A 9 -31.94 10.04 22.43
C GLY A 9 -31.13 8.76 22.51
N HIS A 10 -31.42 7.81 21.62
CA HIS A 10 -30.48 6.74 21.32
C HIS A 10 -29.33 7.38 20.55
N ASP A 11 -28.13 7.30 21.13
CA ASP A 11 -26.88 7.51 20.43
C ASP A 11 -26.74 6.43 19.33
N GLU A 12 -27.30 6.69 18.15
CA GLU A 12 -27.14 5.84 16.94
C GLU A 12 -25.66 5.75 16.48
N SER A 13 -24.73 6.44 17.15
CA SER A 13 -23.31 6.38 16.87
C SER A 13 -22.60 5.14 17.44
N ASP A 14 -23.10 4.54 18.53
CA ASP A 14 -22.33 3.52 19.28
C ASP A 14 -22.55 2.08 18.75
N ASP A 15 -23.76 1.75 18.27
CA ASP A 15 -24.09 0.42 17.72
C ASP A 15 -23.42 0.14 16.35
N SER A 16 -23.01 1.19 15.61
CA SER A 16 -22.33 1.03 14.32
C SER A 16 -20.84 0.64 14.46
N LEU A 17 -20.24 0.87 15.63
CA LEU A 17 -18.81 0.66 15.90
C LEU A 17 -18.50 -0.78 16.30
N TYR A 18 -19.46 -1.47 16.93
CA TYR A 18 -19.29 -2.83 17.47
C TYR A 18 -18.93 -3.90 16.41
N PRO A 19 -19.51 -3.90 15.19
CA PRO A 19 -19.14 -4.87 14.16
C PRO A 19 -17.71 -4.65 13.62
N ILE A 20 -17.22 -3.41 13.63
CA ILE A 20 -15.95 -3.01 13.03
C ILE A 20 -14.78 -3.28 13.99
N ALA A 21 -14.95 -2.99 15.28
CA ALA A 21 -13.96 -3.33 16.30
C ALA A 21 -13.68 -4.84 16.29
N VAL A 22 -14.73 -5.65 16.17
CA VAL A 22 -14.60 -7.11 16.03
C VAL A 22 -13.84 -7.50 14.76
N LEU A 23 -14.13 -6.87 13.61
CA LEU A 23 -13.41 -7.17 12.35
C LEU A 23 -11.94 -6.76 12.39
N ILE A 24 -11.59 -5.67 13.08
CA ILE A 24 -10.20 -5.25 13.31
C ILE A 24 -9.51 -6.16 14.34
N ASP A 25 -10.23 -6.57 15.38
CA ASP A 25 -9.72 -7.52 16.39
C ASP A 25 -9.49 -8.92 15.78
N GLU A 26 -10.31 -9.34 14.81
CA GLU A 26 -10.06 -10.57 14.04
C GLU A 26 -8.75 -10.50 13.24
N LEU A 27 -8.37 -9.33 12.74
CA LEU A 27 -7.06 -9.13 12.09
C LEU A 27 -5.89 -9.20 13.09
N ARG A 28 -6.16 -9.08 14.40
CA ARG A 28 -5.19 -9.23 15.50
C ARG A 28 -5.25 -10.60 16.17
N ASN A 29 -6.07 -11.52 15.66
CA ASN A 29 -6.25 -12.82 16.28
C ASN A 29 -4.93 -13.61 16.31
N GLU A 30 -4.67 -14.38 17.36
CA GLU A 30 -3.44 -15.20 17.45
C GLU A 30 -3.41 -16.33 16.40
N ASP A 31 -4.58 -16.81 15.96
CA ASP A 31 -4.72 -17.84 14.94
C ASP A 31 -4.51 -17.25 13.53
N VAL A 32 -3.46 -17.74 12.86
CA VAL A 32 -3.10 -17.38 11.48
C VAL A 32 -4.24 -17.63 10.51
N HIS A 33 -5.00 -18.71 10.66
CA HIS A 33 -6.10 -19.05 9.76
C HIS A 33 -7.26 -18.05 9.89
N LEU A 34 -7.52 -17.55 11.09
CA LEU A 34 -8.53 -16.51 11.30
C LEU A 34 -8.07 -15.18 10.68
N ARG A 35 -6.81 -14.77 10.91
CA ARG A 35 -6.25 -13.56 10.27
C ARG A 35 -6.30 -13.64 8.75
N LEU A 36 -5.93 -14.80 8.19
CA LEU A 36 -5.97 -15.05 6.76
C LEU A 36 -7.40 -14.96 6.18
N ASN A 37 -8.39 -15.51 6.89
CA ASN A 37 -9.79 -15.40 6.49
C ASN A 37 -10.29 -13.94 6.53
N SER A 38 -9.85 -13.16 7.51
CA SER A 38 -10.21 -11.74 7.64
C SER A 38 -9.55 -10.89 6.54
N ILE A 39 -8.28 -11.14 6.22
CA ILE A 39 -7.58 -10.47 5.12
C ILE A 39 -8.23 -10.78 3.76
N ARG A 40 -8.74 -11.99 3.54
CA ARG A 40 -9.52 -12.31 2.31
C ARG A 40 -10.83 -11.54 2.22
N LYS A 41 -11.37 -11.06 3.34
CA LYS A 41 -12.60 -10.26 3.42
C LYS A 41 -12.34 -8.76 3.56
N LEU A 42 -11.09 -8.30 3.43
CA LEU A 42 -10.70 -6.91 3.68
C LEU A 42 -11.51 -5.91 2.84
N SER A 43 -11.85 -6.27 1.59
CA SER A 43 -12.72 -5.45 0.74
C SER A 43 -14.12 -5.25 1.33
N THR A 44 -14.71 -6.29 1.92
CA THR A 44 -16.01 -6.21 2.60
C THR A 44 -15.94 -5.34 3.84
N ILE A 45 -14.85 -5.44 4.61
CA ILE A 45 -14.61 -4.60 5.79
C ILE A 45 -14.53 -3.12 5.37
N ALA A 46 -13.74 -2.81 4.34
CA ALA A 46 -13.60 -1.44 3.83
C ALA A 46 -14.93 -0.87 3.28
N LEU A 47 -15.74 -1.69 2.63
CA LEU A 47 -17.08 -1.29 2.19
C LEU A 47 -18.00 -0.95 3.36
N ALA A 48 -17.98 -1.75 4.44
CA ALA A 48 -18.77 -1.50 5.64
C ALA A 48 -18.30 -0.25 6.41
N LEU A 49 -16.99 -0.01 6.44
CA LEU A 49 -16.37 1.17 7.06
C LEU A 49 -16.70 2.47 6.32
N GLY A 50 -16.85 2.40 5.00
CA GLY A 50 -16.84 3.57 4.14
C GLY A 50 -15.43 4.14 3.93
N VAL A 51 -15.31 5.03 2.95
CA VAL A 51 -14.01 5.48 2.42
C VAL A 51 -13.20 6.29 3.42
N GLU A 52 -13.83 7.10 4.28
CA GLU A 52 -13.13 7.95 5.25
C GLU A 52 -12.46 7.13 6.35
N ARG A 53 -13.22 6.25 7.00
CA ARG A 53 -12.71 5.37 8.04
C ARG A 53 -11.75 4.33 7.49
N THR A 54 -11.96 3.86 6.26
CA THR A 54 -10.98 2.99 5.59
C THR A 54 -9.61 3.67 5.54
N ARG A 55 -9.53 4.95 5.14
CA ARG A 55 -8.25 5.67 5.09
C ARG A 55 -7.66 5.95 6.47
N ASN A 56 -8.49 6.41 7.40
CA ASN A 56 -8.01 6.95 8.68
C ASN A 56 -7.77 5.87 9.75
N GLU A 57 -8.48 4.74 9.66
CA GLU A 57 -8.41 3.65 10.64
C GLU A 57 -7.82 2.39 10.01
N LEU A 58 -8.47 1.82 8.98
CA LEU A 58 -8.06 0.53 8.44
C LEU A 58 -6.68 0.57 7.79
N ILE A 59 -6.41 1.55 6.93
CA ILE A 59 -5.11 1.68 6.25
C ILE A 59 -3.99 1.98 7.25
N GLN A 60 -4.26 2.81 8.27
CA GLN A 60 -3.28 3.07 9.32
C GLN A 60 -2.97 1.80 10.11
N PHE A 61 -4.01 1.07 10.54
CA PHE A 61 -3.87 -0.20 11.22
C PHE A 61 -3.05 -1.21 10.40
N LEU A 62 -3.37 -1.35 9.11
CA LEU A 62 -2.63 -2.22 8.19
C LEU A 62 -1.20 -1.76 7.96
N THR A 63 -0.88 -0.47 8.13
CA THR A 63 0.49 0.05 7.96
C THR A 63 1.35 -0.25 9.19
N ASP A 64 0.77 -0.08 10.38
CA ASP A 64 1.46 -0.27 11.67
C ASP A 64 1.64 -1.75 12.03
N THR A 65 0.83 -2.64 11.47
CA THR A 65 0.78 -4.07 11.84
C THR A 65 1.36 -4.98 10.75
N ILE A 66 2.29 -4.49 9.93
CA ILE A 66 2.92 -5.29 8.85
C ILE A 66 4.03 -6.18 9.41
N TYR A 67 3.63 -7.12 10.25
CA TYR A 67 4.47 -8.19 10.76
C TYR A 67 3.58 -9.42 10.96
N ASP A 68 3.43 -10.24 9.92
CA ASP A 68 2.59 -11.43 9.91
C ASP A 68 3.26 -12.53 9.05
N GLU A 69 2.63 -13.69 8.97
CA GLU A 69 3.06 -14.82 8.13
C GLU A 69 3.04 -14.46 6.65
N ASP A 70 3.99 -15.01 5.89
CA ASP A 70 4.20 -14.66 4.47
C ASP A 70 2.94 -14.84 3.60
N GLU A 71 2.12 -15.86 3.88
CA GLU A 71 0.85 -16.09 3.16
C GLU A 71 -0.15 -14.95 3.40
N VAL A 72 -0.22 -14.43 4.63
CA VAL A 72 -1.10 -13.31 5.00
C VAL A 72 -0.62 -12.04 4.31
N LEU A 73 0.68 -11.76 4.37
CA LEU A 73 1.29 -10.59 3.74
C LEU A 73 1.12 -10.60 2.21
N LEU A 74 1.23 -11.77 1.59
CA LEU A 74 1.04 -11.94 0.15
C LEU A 74 -0.38 -11.58 -0.28
N ILE A 75 -1.40 -12.07 0.45
CA ILE A 75 -2.81 -11.76 0.16
C ILE A 75 -3.08 -10.28 0.42
N LEU A 76 -2.53 -9.71 1.50
CA LEU A 76 -2.67 -8.29 1.81
C LEU A 76 -2.10 -7.42 0.68
N ALA A 77 -0.90 -7.72 0.19
CA ALA A 77 -0.28 -7.01 -0.93
C ALA A 77 -1.17 -7.03 -2.18
N ASP A 78 -1.77 -8.18 -2.51
CA ASP A 78 -2.68 -8.32 -3.67
C ASP A 78 -3.99 -7.54 -3.47
N GLN A 79 -4.59 -7.60 -2.28
CA GLN A 79 -5.81 -6.87 -1.95
C GLN A 79 -5.59 -5.36 -2.11
N LEU A 80 -4.52 -4.80 -1.53
CA LEU A 80 -4.24 -3.36 -1.57
C LEU A 80 -4.08 -2.80 -3.00
N GLY A 81 -3.63 -3.61 -3.96
CA GLY A 81 -3.59 -3.22 -5.39
C GLY A 81 -4.98 -2.97 -6.01
N ASN A 82 -6.05 -3.42 -5.36
CA ASN A 82 -7.43 -3.27 -5.79
C ASN A 82 -8.22 -2.24 -4.96
N PHE A 83 -7.60 -1.60 -3.97
CA PHE A 83 -8.30 -0.79 -2.97
C PHE A 83 -8.66 0.63 -3.40
N THR A 84 -8.26 1.07 -4.61
CA THR A 84 -8.53 2.45 -5.07
C THR A 84 -10.00 2.88 -4.91
N PRO A 85 -11.02 2.09 -5.29
CA PRO A 85 -12.42 2.49 -5.07
C PRO A 85 -12.80 2.56 -3.59
N LEU A 86 -12.22 1.68 -2.77
CA LEU A 86 -12.51 1.53 -1.34
C LEU A 86 -11.91 2.65 -0.49
N VAL A 87 -10.89 3.34 -1.00
CA VAL A 87 -10.32 4.53 -0.37
C VAL A 87 -10.89 5.84 -0.92
N GLY A 88 -11.92 5.80 -1.77
CA GLY A 88 -12.55 7.01 -2.32
C GLY A 88 -11.99 7.47 -3.67
N GLY A 89 -11.28 6.61 -4.39
CA GLY A 89 -10.87 6.85 -5.78
C GLY A 89 -9.46 7.43 -5.96
N PRO A 90 -9.14 7.86 -7.18
CA PRO A 90 -7.82 8.38 -7.57
C PRO A 90 -7.25 9.49 -6.68
N ASP A 91 -8.09 10.37 -6.14
CA ASP A 91 -7.64 11.51 -5.33
C ASP A 91 -7.00 11.07 -4.00
N TYR A 92 -7.37 9.88 -3.52
CA TYR A 92 -6.91 9.33 -2.24
C TYR A 92 -6.01 8.11 -2.38
N VAL A 93 -5.68 7.68 -3.60
CA VAL A 93 -4.92 6.44 -3.83
C VAL A 93 -3.53 6.46 -3.17
N HIS A 94 -2.97 7.64 -2.93
CA HIS A 94 -1.69 7.83 -2.27
C HIS A 94 -1.66 7.27 -0.83
N CYS A 95 -2.82 7.14 -0.16
CA CYS A 95 -2.90 6.54 1.17
C CYS A 95 -2.54 5.05 1.18
N LEU A 96 -2.56 4.37 0.02
CA LEU A 96 -2.17 2.97 -0.11
C LEU A 96 -0.65 2.78 -0.23
N LEU A 97 0.11 3.87 -0.43
CA LEU A 97 1.56 3.78 -0.59
C LEU A 97 2.29 3.32 0.67
N PRO A 98 2.01 3.83 1.89
CA PRO A 98 2.72 3.40 3.09
C PRO A 98 2.66 1.88 3.37
N PRO A 99 1.48 1.21 3.37
CA PRO A 99 1.46 -0.23 3.63
C PRO A 99 2.12 -1.03 2.50
N LEU A 100 1.96 -0.62 1.23
CA LEU A 100 2.62 -1.27 0.11
C LEU A 100 4.13 -1.05 0.09
N GLU A 101 4.62 0.11 0.54
CA GLU A 101 6.04 0.39 0.71
C GLU A 101 6.65 -0.55 1.75
N ASN A 102 6.01 -0.69 2.92
CA ASN A 102 6.44 -1.63 3.95
C ASN A 102 6.49 -3.08 3.41
N LEU A 103 5.43 -3.53 2.73
CA LEU A 103 5.38 -4.86 2.09
C LEU A 103 6.46 -5.03 1.00
N ALA A 104 6.85 -3.97 0.32
CA ALA A 104 7.93 -4.01 -0.67
C ALA A 104 9.34 -4.10 -0.04
N THR A 105 9.48 -4.02 1.28
CA THR A 105 10.76 -4.13 1.99
C THR A 105 11.00 -5.45 2.73
N VAL A 106 9.96 -6.29 2.87
CA VAL A 106 10.03 -7.55 3.63
C VAL A 106 11.04 -8.56 3.05
N GLU A 107 11.43 -9.57 3.81
CA GLU A 107 12.43 -10.57 3.38
C GLU A 107 11.91 -11.56 2.35
N GLU A 108 10.62 -11.91 2.40
CA GLU A 108 10.04 -12.87 1.46
C GLU A 108 9.87 -12.26 0.07
N THR A 109 10.45 -12.92 -0.94
CA THR A 109 10.52 -12.39 -2.30
C THR A 109 9.16 -12.36 -2.97
N VAL A 110 8.34 -13.39 -2.75
CA VAL A 110 7.02 -13.48 -3.38
C VAL A 110 6.09 -12.36 -2.88
N VAL A 111 6.20 -11.99 -1.60
CA VAL A 111 5.47 -10.84 -1.02
C VAL A 111 5.94 -9.53 -1.65
N ARG A 112 7.25 -9.29 -1.74
CA ARG A 112 7.78 -8.08 -2.38
C ARG A 112 7.36 -7.94 -3.84
N ASP A 113 7.45 -9.02 -4.60
CA ASP A 113 7.07 -9.03 -6.02
C ASP A 113 5.58 -8.66 -6.19
N LYS A 114 4.72 -9.19 -5.31
CA LYS A 114 3.30 -8.85 -5.30
C LYS A 114 3.07 -7.39 -4.86
N ALA A 115 3.79 -6.88 -3.87
CA ALA A 115 3.71 -5.49 -3.46
C ALA A 115 4.12 -4.54 -4.61
N VAL A 116 5.19 -4.87 -5.34
CA VAL A 116 5.62 -4.12 -6.53
C VAL A 116 4.57 -4.18 -7.64
N GLU A 117 3.93 -5.32 -7.89
CA GLU A 117 2.81 -5.44 -8.83
C GLU A 117 1.65 -4.50 -8.45
N SER A 118 1.25 -4.50 -7.18
CA SER A 118 0.20 -3.63 -6.66
C SER A 118 0.59 -2.15 -6.73
N LEU A 119 1.82 -1.79 -6.39
CA LEU A 119 2.36 -0.42 -6.53
C LEU A 119 2.31 0.05 -7.98
N ARG A 120 2.69 -0.80 -8.94
CA ARG A 120 2.59 -0.49 -10.38
C ARG A 120 1.14 -0.23 -10.78
N LYS A 121 0.20 -1.06 -10.32
CA LYS A 121 -1.23 -0.90 -10.61
C LYS A 121 -1.81 0.40 -10.06
N ILE A 122 -1.44 0.80 -8.85
CA ILE A 122 -1.95 2.05 -8.27
C ILE A 122 -1.22 3.30 -8.78
N ALA A 123 0.01 3.17 -9.31
CA ALA A 123 0.71 4.28 -9.97
C ALA A 123 -0.11 4.84 -11.15
N ASP A 124 -0.78 3.97 -11.91
CA ASP A 124 -1.67 4.36 -13.01
C ASP A 124 -2.91 5.15 -12.56
N LYS A 125 -3.24 5.10 -11.27
CA LYS A 125 -4.38 5.81 -10.68
C LYS A 125 -4.02 7.18 -10.13
N HIS A 126 -2.74 7.49 -9.95
CA HIS A 126 -2.33 8.83 -9.54
C HIS A 126 -2.53 9.82 -10.68
N SER A 127 -2.84 11.09 -10.39
CA SER A 127 -2.61 12.18 -11.34
C SER A 127 -1.10 12.42 -11.52
N THR A 128 -0.68 13.16 -12.54
CA THR A 128 0.75 13.51 -12.69
C THR A 128 1.28 14.26 -11.47
N ALA A 129 0.52 15.23 -10.95
CA ALA A 129 0.92 15.98 -9.75
C ALA A 129 1.02 15.06 -8.52
N ALA A 130 0.01 14.22 -8.26
CA ALA A 130 0.03 13.30 -7.13
C ALA A 130 1.13 12.23 -7.25
N LEU A 131 1.45 11.80 -8.48
CA LEU A 131 2.55 10.88 -8.73
C LEU A 131 3.89 11.50 -8.34
N GLU A 132 4.13 12.76 -8.72
CA GLU A 132 5.33 13.51 -8.34
C GLU A 132 5.38 13.81 -6.83
N GLU A 133 4.23 14.12 -6.23
CA GLU A 133 4.12 14.50 -4.82
C GLU A 133 4.28 13.31 -3.85
N TYR A 134 3.71 12.15 -4.19
CA TYR A 134 3.65 11.02 -3.25
C TYR A 134 4.43 9.78 -3.72
N PHE A 135 4.26 9.38 -4.97
CA PHE A 135 4.87 8.15 -5.49
C PHE A 135 6.38 8.29 -5.68
N ILE A 136 6.84 9.42 -6.22
CA ILE A 136 8.27 9.67 -6.45
C ILE A 136 9.07 9.70 -5.14
N PRO A 137 8.63 10.37 -4.06
CA PRO A 137 9.31 10.27 -2.77
C PRO A 137 9.39 8.83 -2.23
N MET A 138 8.33 8.03 -2.35
CA MET A 138 8.35 6.61 -1.97
C MET A 138 9.37 5.82 -2.79
N LEU A 139 9.37 5.98 -4.12
CA LEU A 139 10.34 5.33 -5.00
C LEU A 139 11.79 5.71 -4.64
N LYS A 140 12.03 6.98 -4.30
CA LYS A 140 13.34 7.44 -3.83
C LYS A 140 13.74 6.76 -2.54
N ARG A 141 12.86 6.70 -1.54
CA ARG A 141 13.11 5.99 -0.27
C ARG A 141 13.46 4.52 -0.49
N LEU A 142 12.73 3.84 -1.38
CA LEU A 142 13.05 2.45 -1.73
C LEU A 142 14.42 2.33 -2.41
N ALA A 143 14.72 3.21 -3.38
CA ALA A 143 15.96 3.18 -4.14
C ALA A 143 17.20 3.53 -3.30
N THR A 144 17.04 4.32 -2.23
CA THR A 144 18.14 4.71 -1.34
C THR A 144 18.07 4.00 0.01
N GLY A 145 17.22 3.00 0.18
CA GLY A 145 17.08 2.28 1.44
C GLY A 145 18.32 1.46 1.79
N ASP A 146 18.61 1.32 3.08
CA ASP A 146 19.80 0.61 3.57
C ASP A 146 19.78 -0.88 3.19
N TRP A 147 18.59 -1.48 3.17
CA TRP A 147 18.39 -2.89 2.85
C TRP A 147 18.27 -3.14 1.35
N PHE A 148 18.99 -4.17 0.87
CA PHE A 148 18.98 -4.52 -0.56
C PHE A 148 17.60 -4.98 -1.05
N THR A 149 16.75 -5.51 -0.17
CA THR A 149 15.37 -5.91 -0.49
C THR A 149 14.56 -4.72 -1.01
N SER A 150 14.64 -3.59 -0.30
CA SER A 150 14.03 -2.32 -0.67
C SER A 150 14.53 -1.80 -2.03
N ARG A 151 15.85 -1.76 -2.22
CA ARG A 151 16.47 -1.33 -3.49
C ARG A 151 16.15 -2.25 -4.67
N THR A 152 16.01 -3.55 -4.40
CA THR A 152 15.56 -4.55 -5.39
C THR A 152 14.13 -4.24 -5.86
N SER A 153 13.21 -3.97 -4.92
CA SER A 153 11.83 -3.60 -5.24
C SER A 153 11.74 -2.30 -6.04
N ALA A 154 12.55 -1.30 -5.70
CA ALA A 154 12.60 -0.02 -6.42
C ALA A 154 12.85 -0.20 -7.92
N CYS A 155 13.69 -1.16 -8.31
CA CYS A 155 14.02 -1.43 -9.73
C CYS A 155 12.76 -1.71 -10.58
N GLY A 156 11.71 -2.29 -9.98
CA GLY A 156 10.44 -2.60 -10.65
C GLY A 156 9.49 -1.41 -10.83
N LEU A 157 9.81 -0.22 -10.31
CA LEU A 157 8.88 0.91 -10.25
C LEU A 157 9.26 2.09 -11.14
N PHE A 158 10.50 2.15 -11.62
CA PHE A 158 10.98 3.27 -12.45
C PHE A 158 10.17 3.44 -13.75
N SER A 159 9.87 2.34 -14.46
CA SER A 159 9.20 2.39 -15.77
C SER A 159 7.76 2.89 -15.72
N VAL A 160 7.04 2.70 -14.61
CA VAL A 160 5.65 3.19 -14.48
C VAL A 160 5.58 4.68 -14.17
N ALA A 161 6.55 5.20 -13.41
CA ALA A 161 6.57 6.61 -13.03
C ALA A 161 7.19 7.50 -14.12
N TYR A 162 8.25 7.02 -14.76
CA TYR A 162 9.10 7.82 -15.63
C TYR A 162 8.39 8.58 -16.77
N PRO A 163 7.44 7.99 -17.54
CA PRO A 163 6.87 8.69 -18.69
C PRO A 163 6.10 9.97 -18.31
N ARG A 164 5.52 9.98 -17.10
CA ARG A 164 4.48 10.90 -16.67
C ARG A 164 4.99 12.07 -15.82
N VAL A 165 6.26 12.06 -15.45
CA VAL A 165 6.86 13.08 -14.58
C VAL A 165 7.69 14.11 -15.34
N SER A 166 7.99 15.22 -14.68
CA SER A 166 8.70 16.37 -15.21
C SER A 166 10.13 16.04 -15.67
N PRO A 167 10.71 16.82 -16.61
CA PRO A 167 12.08 16.57 -17.09
C PRO A 167 13.14 16.55 -15.99
N ALA A 168 12.96 17.35 -14.93
CA ALA A 168 13.83 17.37 -13.76
C ALA A 168 13.80 16.01 -13.02
N ILE A 169 12.59 15.53 -12.70
CA ILE A 169 12.42 14.23 -12.04
C ILE A 169 12.89 13.08 -12.94
N LYS A 170 12.65 13.16 -14.26
CA LYS A 170 13.20 12.19 -15.22
C LYS A 170 14.73 12.10 -15.13
N ALA A 171 15.44 13.22 -14.97
CA ALA A 171 16.89 13.21 -14.80
C ALA A 171 17.33 12.53 -13.49
N GLU A 172 16.61 12.79 -12.40
CA GLU A 172 16.85 12.14 -11.11
C GLU A 172 16.60 10.63 -11.17
N LEU A 173 15.48 10.20 -11.77
CA LEU A 173 15.14 8.78 -11.92
C LEU A 173 16.20 8.03 -12.75
N ARG A 174 16.74 8.63 -13.82
CA ARG A 174 17.87 8.05 -14.56
C ARG A 174 19.13 7.93 -13.72
N SER A 175 19.38 8.91 -12.84
CA SER A 175 20.53 8.89 -11.93
C SER A 175 20.40 7.76 -10.90
N LEU A 176 19.23 7.63 -10.26
CA LEU A 176 18.94 6.57 -9.30
C LEU A 176 18.99 5.19 -9.95
N PHE A 177 18.38 5.00 -11.13
CA PHE A 177 18.46 3.72 -11.83
C PHE A 177 19.89 3.34 -12.19
N ARG A 178 20.73 4.31 -12.58
CA ARG A 178 22.17 4.08 -12.80
C ARG A 178 22.89 3.62 -11.54
N GLN A 179 22.53 4.17 -10.37
CA GLN A 179 23.05 3.70 -9.08
C GLN A 179 22.64 2.25 -8.84
N MET A 180 21.39 1.86 -9.11
CA MET A 180 20.95 0.46 -8.97
C MET A 180 21.72 -0.50 -9.88
N CYS A 181 22.04 -0.09 -11.12
CA CYS A 181 22.89 -0.88 -12.01
C CYS A 181 24.33 -1.07 -11.50
N ARG A 182 24.78 -0.20 -10.59
CA ARG A 182 26.13 -0.17 -10.01
C ARG A 182 26.13 -0.46 -8.50
N ASP A 183 25.03 -0.94 -7.96
CA ASP A 183 24.89 -1.23 -6.53
C ASP A 183 25.94 -2.26 -6.11
N ASP A 184 26.47 -2.14 -4.89
CA ASP A 184 27.46 -3.09 -4.37
C ASP A 184 26.86 -4.50 -4.22
N THR A 185 25.55 -4.59 -4.00
CA THR A 185 24.83 -5.85 -3.81
C THR A 185 24.48 -6.51 -5.16
N PRO A 186 24.95 -7.74 -5.44
CA PRO A 186 24.67 -8.42 -6.70
C PRO A 186 23.18 -8.60 -7.02
N MET A 187 22.35 -8.81 -6.00
CA MET A 187 20.90 -8.99 -6.14
C MET A 187 20.23 -7.75 -6.72
N VAL A 188 20.63 -6.56 -6.29
CA VAL A 188 20.11 -5.27 -6.80
C VAL A 188 20.54 -5.08 -8.25
N ARG A 189 21.81 -5.34 -8.58
CA ARG A 189 22.30 -5.26 -9.97
C ARG A 189 21.55 -6.21 -10.91
N ARG A 190 21.28 -7.44 -10.46
CA ARG A 190 20.49 -8.44 -11.21
C ARG A 190 19.08 -7.93 -11.46
N ALA A 191 18.43 -7.35 -10.45
CA ALA A 191 17.08 -6.80 -10.59
C ALA A 191 17.05 -5.58 -11.53
N ALA A 192 18.01 -4.67 -11.41
CA ALA A 192 18.16 -3.54 -12.32
C ALA A 192 18.36 -4.00 -13.77
N ALA A 193 19.21 -5.00 -14.01
CA ALA A 193 19.41 -5.59 -15.33
C ALA A 193 18.12 -6.20 -15.90
N ALA A 194 17.35 -6.92 -15.07
CA ALA A 194 16.08 -7.51 -15.48
C ALA A 194 15.00 -6.47 -15.84
N LYS A 195 15.08 -5.25 -15.27
CA LYS A 195 14.12 -4.15 -15.52
C LYS A 195 14.63 -3.11 -16.52
N LEU A 196 15.87 -3.20 -16.97
CA LEU A 196 16.46 -2.26 -17.94
C LEU A 196 15.67 -2.20 -19.25
N GLY A 197 15.23 -3.36 -19.77
CA GLY A 197 14.45 -3.42 -21.01
C GLY A 197 13.09 -2.73 -20.92
N ASP A 198 12.47 -2.71 -19.74
CA ASP A 198 11.21 -2.00 -19.51
C ASP A 198 11.43 -0.50 -19.29
N PHE A 199 12.55 -0.11 -18.68
CA PHE A 199 12.88 1.29 -18.41
C PHE A 199 13.46 2.03 -19.63
N ALA A 200 14.00 1.30 -20.60
CA ALA A 200 14.54 1.86 -21.85
C ALA A 200 13.46 2.19 -22.90
N LYS A 201 12.22 1.72 -22.70
CA LYS A 201 11.06 2.03 -23.56
C LYS A 201 10.49 3.40 -23.22
#